data_AF-A0A7Y4MFT2-F1
#
_entry.id   AF-A0A7Y4MFT2-F1
#
_cell.length_a   1.000
_cell.length_b   1.000
_cell.length_c   1.000
_cell.angle_alpha   90.00
_cell.angle_beta   90.00
_cell.angle_gamma   90.00
#
_symmetry.space_group_name_H-M   'P 1'
#
loop_
_entity.id
_entity.type
_entity.pdbx_description
1 polymer ?
#
loop_
_entity_poly.entity_id
_entity_poly.type
_entity_poly.pdbx_seq_one_letter_code
_entity_poly.pdbx_strand_id
1 'polypeptide(L)' 'DRVIPMLPFRLSNGICSLNEGVDRLVLSCDMEITPEGKRVGYRIYPSVMRSHGRMTYNKVNKTLKGEMDGLEDKYVK' A
#
# COMPACT_ATOMS: atom_id res chain seq x y z
N ASP A 1 14.42 21.38 5.39
CA ASP A 1 14.15 20.10 4.67
C ASP A 1 15.18 19.01 4.95
N ARG A 2 15.19 18.45 6.16
CA ARG A 2 15.92 17.20 6.45
C ARG A 2 15.04 16.33 7.34
N VAL A 3 14.99 15.04 7.05
CA VAL A 3 14.38 14.04 7.92
C VAL A 3 15.49 13.36 8.71
N ILE A 4 15.37 13.35 10.04
CA ILE A 4 16.21 12.51 10.91
C ILE A 4 15.41 11.24 11.17
N PRO A 5 15.75 10.11 10.53
CA PRO A 5 14.93 8.91 10.62
C PRO A 5 15.14 8.19 11.96
N MET A 6 14.06 7.63 12.48
CA MET A 6 14.09 6.79 13.68
C MET A 6 14.88 5.49 13.47
N LEU A 7 14.88 4.97 12.24
CA LEU A 7 15.62 3.77 11.85
C LEU A 7 16.70 4.12 10.82
N PRO A 8 17.76 3.30 10.71
CA PRO A 8 18.73 3.42 9.61
C PRO A 8 18.03 3.41 8.25
N PHE A 9 18.49 4.25 7.33
CA PHE A 9 17.89 4.40 5.99
C PHE A 9 17.72 3.07 5.24
N ARG A 10 18.67 2.13 5.40
CA ARG A 10 18.57 0.79 4.79
C ARG A 10 17.35 0.00 5.26
N LEU A 11 16.94 0.20 6.51
CA LEU A 11 15.72 -0.41 7.06
C LEU A 11 14.49 0.40 6.66
N SER A 12 14.44 1.70 6.97
CA SER A 12 13.24 2.52 6.76
C SER A 12 12.83 2.65 5.29
N ASN A 13 13.79 2.87 4.39
CA ASN A 13 13.54 3.10 2.96
C ASN A 13 13.77 1.83 2.12
N GLY A 14 14.40 0.81 2.70
CA GLY A 14 14.71 -0.44 2.03
C GLY A 14 13.79 -1.57 2.46
N ILE A 15 14.22 -2.28 3.51
CA ILE A 15 13.65 -3.59 3.89
C ILE A 15 12.25 -3.44 4.51
N CYS A 16 12.03 -2.44 5.35
CA CYS A 16 10.75 -2.21 6.02
C CYS A 16 9.78 -1.39 5.15
N SER A 17 10.25 -0.81 4.04
CA SER A 17 9.39 -0.08 3.12
C SER A 17 8.68 -1.05 2.17
N LEU A 18 7.37 -0.85 1.97
CA LEU A 18 6.53 -1.63 1.07
C LEU A 18 6.71 -1.17 -0.40
N ASN A 19 7.94 -1.26 -0.88
CA ASN A 19 8.32 -0.86 -2.24
C ASN A 19 7.56 -1.69 -3.29
N GLU A 20 7.24 -1.06 -4.42
CA GLU A 20 6.53 -1.67 -5.55
C GLU A 20 7.34 -2.82 -6.15
N GLY A 21 6.65 -3.89 -6.54
CA GLY A 21 7.20 -4.97 -7.35
C GLY A 21 8.21 -5.87 -6.64
N VAL A 22 8.29 -5.84 -5.31
CA VAL A 22 9.21 -6.66 -4.51
C VAL A 22 8.51 -7.30 -3.33
N ASP A 23 8.93 -8.51 -2.96
CA ASP A 23 8.34 -9.23 -1.84
C ASP A 23 8.78 -8.60 -0.51
N ARG A 24 7.85 -8.52 0.44
CA ARG A 24 8.03 -7.91 1.76
C ARG A 24 7.35 -8.71 2.85
N LEU A 25 8.07 -8.91 3.94
CA LEU A 25 7.52 -9.44 5.18
C LEU A 25 6.70 -8.35 5.86
N VAL A 26 5.47 -8.67 6.23
CA VAL A 26 4.56 -7.74 6.89
C VAL A 26 3.78 -8.43 8.00
N LEU A 27 3.21 -7.62 8.89
CA LEU A 27 2.15 -8.04 9.79
C LEU A 27 0.83 -7.54 9.20
N SER A 28 0.02 -8.44 8.65
CA SER A 28 -1.26 -8.09 8.03
C SER A 28 -2.37 -7.98 9.06
N CYS A 29 -3.28 -7.03 8.84
CA CYS A 29 -4.59 -6.97 9.49
C CYS A 29 -5.66 -7.11 8.41
N ASP A 30 -6.34 -8.25 8.38
CA ASP A 30 -7.44 -8.52 7.46
C ASP A 30 -8.77 -8.33 8.20
N MET A 31 -9.68 -7.54 7.64
CA MET A 31 -10.89 -7.04 8.31
C MET A 31 -12.12 -7.18 7.43
N GLU A 32 -13.22 -7.60 8.03
CA GLU A 32 -14.54 -7.61 7.40
C GLU A 32 -15.36 -6.42 7.91
N ILE A 33 -15.92 -5.63 6.99
CA ILE A 33 -16.62 -4.38 7.29
C ILE A 33 -17.95 -4.35 6.52
N THR A 34 -19.04 -3.99 7.19
CA THR A 34 -20.37 -3.83 6.57
C THR A 34 -20.44 -2.57 5.68
N PRO A 35 -21.44 -2.44 4.78
CA PRO A 35 -21.61 -1.23 3.97
C PRO A 35 -21.78 0.06 4.77
N GLU A 36 -22.27 -0.03 6.01
CA GLU A 36 -22.42 1.10 6.95
C GLU A 36 -21.12 1.41 7.72
N GLY A 37 -20.02 0.70 7.41
CA GLY A 37 -18.72 0.91 8.02
C GLY A 37 -18.50 0.21 9.36
N LYS A 38 -19.33 -0.78 9.72
CA LYS A 38 -19.17 -1.52 10.98
C LYS A 38 -18.25 -2.73 10.80
N ARG A 39 -17.26 -2.90 11.69
CA ARG A 39 -16.38 -4.08 11.68
C ARG A 39 -17.12 -5.32 12.17
N VAL A 40 -17.13 -6.37 11.37
CA VAL A 40 -17.72 -7.69 11.68
C VAL A 40 -16.68 -8.63 12.27
N GLY A 41 -15.45 -8.59 11.76
CA GLY A 41 -14.36 -9.46 12.21
C GLY A 41 -12.99 -8.94 11.78
N TYR A 42 -11.94 -9.51 12.38
CA TYR A 42 -10.57 -9.25 11.94
C TYR A 42 -9.63 -10.39 12.33
N ARG A 43 -8.48 -10.47 11.66
CA ARG A 43 -7.36 -11.36 12.00
C ARG A 43 -6.04 -10.65 11.77
N ILE A 44 -5.07 -10.91 12.64
CA ILE A 44 -3.71 -10.36 12.56
C ILE A 44 -2.72 -11.51 12.44
N TYR A 45 -1.85 -11.49 11.43
CA TYR A 45 -0.90 -12.57 11.19
C TYR A 45 0.31 -12.11 10.36
N PRO A 46 1.50 -12.72 10.54
CA PRO A 46 2.64 -12.50 9.66
C PRO A 46 2.35 -13.01 8.25
N SER A 47 2.78 -12.26 7.24
CA SER A 47 2.57 -12.63 5.84
C SER A 47 3.68 -12.10 4.93
N VAL A 48 3.62 -12.50 3.65
CA VAL A 48 4.46 -11.96 2.57
C VAL A 48 3.55 -11.24 1.59
N MET A 49 3.88 -10.00 1.23
CA MET A 49 3.16 -9.23 0.22
C MET A 49 4.08 -8.73 -0.89
N ARG A 50 3.51 -8.43 -2.05
CA ARG A 50 4.16 -7.73 -3.16
C ARG A 50 3.29 -6.54 -3.57
N SER A 51 3.76 -5.32 -3.33
CA SER A 51 2.99 -4.12 -3.68
C SER A 51 2.90 -4.01 -5.21
N HIS A 52 1.68 -3.96 -5.75
CA HIS A 52 1.46 -3.91 -7.20
C HIS A 52 1.76 -2.53 -7.78
N GLY A 53 1.65 -1.46 -7.01
CA GLY A 53 1.85 -0.10 -7.49
C GLY A 53 2.15 0.91 -6.39
N ARG A 54 3.12 1.80 -6.61
CA ARG A 54 3.37 2.96 -5.77
C ARG A 54 2.54 4.14 -6.26
N MET A 55 1.53 4.49 -5.49
CA MET A 55 0.58 5.54 -5.84
C MET A 55 0.79 6.80 -4.99
N THR A 56 0.39 7.95 -5.54
CA THR A 56 0.26 9.21 -4.80
C THR A 56 -1.23 9.57 -4.71
N TYR A 57 -1.61 10.39 -3.72
CA TYR A 57 -3.00 10.83 -3.58
C TYR A 57 -3.57 11.46 -4.87
N ASN A 58 -2.77 12.26 -5.57
CA ASN A 58 -3.18 12.87 -6.84
C ASN A 58 -3.50 11.82 -7.91
N LYS A 59 -2.69 10.77 -8.03
CA LYS A 59 -2.92 9.69 -8.99
C LYS A 59 -4.21 8.93 -8.66
N VAL A 60 -4.42 8.58 -7.39
CA VAL A 60 -5.65 7.87 -6.94
C VAL A 60 -6.89 8.73 -7.20
N ASN A 61 -6.86 10.01 -6.85
CA ASN A 61 -8.00 10.91 -7.04
C ASN A 61 -8.38 11.07 -8.52
N LYS A 62 -7.40 11.18 -9.41
CA LYS A 62 -7.66 11.22 -10.87
C LYS A 62 -8.30 9.93 -11.35
N THR A 63 -7.76 8.78 -10.94
CA THR A 63 -8.33 7.46 -11.27
C THR A 63 -9.78 7.34 -10.82
N LEU A 64 -10.11 7.75 -9.59
CA LEU A 64 -11.49 7.70 -9.07
C LEU A 64 -12.46 8.63 -9.81
N LYS A 65 -11.97 9.70 -10.45
CA LYS A 65 -12.77 10.61 -11.27
C LYS A 65 -12.94 10.13 -12.72
N GLY A 66 -12.32 9.01 -13.10
CA GLY A 66 -12.27 8.55 -14.49
C GLY A 66 -11.32 9.36 -15.37
N GLU A 67 -10.48 10.21 -14.78
CA GLU A 67 -9.43 10.97 -15.48
C GLU A 67 -8.17 10.10 -15.59
N MET A 68 -8.28 9.00 -16.35
CA MET A 68 -7.29 7.92 -16.41
C MET A 68 -5.98 8.38 -17.08
N ASP A 69 -4.92 8.53 -16.27
CA ASP A 69 -3.58 8.95 -16.70
C ASP A 69 -2.69 7.72 -17.02
N GLY A 70 -3.11 6.88 -17.99
CA GLY A 70 -2.34 5.71 -18.46
C GLY A 70 -2.06 4.61 -17.41
N LEU A 71 -2.70 4.68 -16.25
CA LEU A 71 -2.51 3.77 -15.12
C LEU A 71 -3.15 2.38 -15.34
N GLU A 72 -4.23 2.32 -16.13
CA GLU A 72 -4.95 1.08 -16.46
C GLU A 72 -4.04 0.09 -17.19
N ASP A 73 -3.29 0.58 -18.18
CA ASP A 73 -2.32 -0.23 -18.94
C ASP A 73 -1.21 -0.80 -18.07
N LYS A 74 -0.86 -0.14 -16.96
CA LYS A 74 0.21 -0.55 -16.06
C LYS A 74 -0.25 -1.56 -15.00
N TYR A 75 -1.49 -1.47 -14.53
CA TYR A 75 -1.93 -2.21 -13.33
C TYR A 75 -3.22 -3.02 -13.47
N VAL A 76 -3.99 -2.87 -14.57
CA VAL A 76 -5.31 -3.52 -14.74
C VAL A 76 -5.30 -4.59 -15.83
N LYS A 77 -4.21 -4.75 -16.59
CA LYS A 77 -4.02 -5.86 -17.55
C LYS A 77 -3.73 -7.19 -16.87
#